data_AF-A0A1G1EZU4-F1
#
_entry.id   AF-A0A1G1EZU4-F1
#
_cell.length_a   1.000
_cell.length_b   1.000
_cell.length_c   1.000
_cell.angle_alpha   90.00
_cell.angle_beta   90.00
_cell.angle_gamma   90.00
#
_symmetry.space_group_name_H-M   'P 1'
#
loop_
_entity.id
_entity.type
_entity.pdbx_description
1 polymer ?
#
loop_
_entity_poly.entity_id
_entity_poly.type
_entity_poly.pdbx_seq_one_letter_code
_entity_poly.pdbx_strand_id
1 'polypeptide(L)' 'MKEIIALQERLSLMDQELKTLADKAIKLELSLKEVDDLKLEIRGLKVFLGRVHPEFKAQFPDIVKKL' A
#
# COMPACT_ATOMS: atom_id res chain seq x y z
N MET A 1 -16.51 -20.29 38.75
CA MET A 1 -15.38 -19.32 38.88
C MET A 1 -14.25 -19.60 37.89
N LYS A 2 -13.66 -20.81 37.83
CA LYS A 2 -12.59 -21.13 36.86
C LYS A 2 -12.94 -20.87 35.39
N GLU A 3 -14.14 -21.26 34.96
CA GLU A 3 -14.58 -21.04 33.56
C GLU A 3 -14.74 -19.54 33.22
N ILE A 4 -15.22 -18.74 34.17
CA ILE A 4 -15.36 -17.29 33.98
C ILE A 4 -13.99 -16.65 33.78
N ILE A 5 -12.99 -17.06 34.57
CA ILE A 5 -11.62 -16.57 34.46
C ILE A 5 -11.02 -16.96 33.11
N ALA A 6 -11.16 -18.22 32.69
CA ALA A 6 -10.66 -18.69 31.39
C ALA A 6 -11.31 -17.95 30.20
N LEU A 7 -12.60 -17.64 30.31
CA LEU A 7 -13.31 -16.84 29.29
C LEU A 7 -12.81 -15.40 29.24
N GLN A 8 -12.52 -14.78 30.38
CA GLN A 8 -11.96 -13.43 30.47
C GLN A 8 -10.54 -13.37 29.87
N GLU A 9 -9.70 -14.37 30.17
CA GLU A 9 -8.36 -14.48 29.59
C GLU A 9 -8.43 -14.61 28.06
N ARG A 10 -9.33 -15.46 27.56
CA ARG A 10 -9.53 -15.63 26.11
C ARG A 10 -10.03 -14.35 25.44
N LEU A 11 -10.97 -13.64 26.05
CA LEU A 11 -11.43 -12.34 25.57
C LEU A 11 -10.29 -11.32 25.51
N SER A 12 -9.47 -11.24 26.57
CA SER A 12 -8.33 -10.32 26.60
C SER A 12 -7.30 -10.64 25.51
N LEU A 13 -7.06 -11.92 25.20
CA LEU A 13 -6.18 -12.32 24.12
C LEU A 13 -6.76 -11.90 22.76
N MET A 14 -8.05 -12.16 22.53
CA MET A 14 -8.73 -11.76 21.30
C MET A 14 -8.70 -10.24 21.10
N ASP A 15 -8.90 -9.45 22.16
CA ASP A 15 -8.79 -7.99 22.09
C ASP A 15 -7.38 -7.52 21.69
N GLN A 16 -6.34 -8.20 22.20
CA GLN A 16 -4.96 -7.89 21.85
C GLN A 16 -4.63 -8.27 20.39
N GLU A 17 -5.15 -9.41 19.92
CA GLU A 17 -5.03 -9.84 18.53
C GLU A 17 -5.73 -8.87 17.57
N LEU A 18 -6.93 -8.40 17.93
CA LEU A 18 -7.68 -7.42 17.14
C LEU A 18 -6.94 -6.08 17.05
N LYS A 19 -6.38 -5.58 18.17
CA LYS A 19 -5.53 -4.38 18.16
C LYS A 19 -4.32 -4.54 17.26
N THR A 20 -3.64 -5.68 17.39
CA THR A 20 -2.47 -5.99 16.56
C THR A 20 -2.83 -6.05 15.07
N LEU A 21 -3.98 -6.63 14.73
CA LEU A 21 -4.46 -6.70 13.36
C LEU A 21 -4.81 -5.32 12.80
N ALA A 22 -5.50 -4.48 13.60
CA ALA A 22 -5.83 -3.11 13.23
C ALA A 22 -4.57 -2.28 12.96
N ASP A 23 -3.56 -2.37 13.83
CA ASP A 23 -2.28 -1.66 13.65
C ASP A 23 -1.56 -2.09 12.36
N LYS A 24 -1.61 -3.39 12.03
CA LYS A 24 -1.05 -3.90 10.77
C LYS A 24 -1.83 -3.39 9.56
N ALA A 25 -3.15 -3.34 9.63
CA ALA A 25 -3.98 -2.83 8.55
C ALA A 25 -3.67 -1.36 8.25
N ILE A 26 -3.53 -0.52 9.30
CA ILE A 26 -3.17 0.90 9.15
C ILE A 26 -1.79 1.04 8.48
N LYS A 27 -0.79 0.24 8.88
CA LYS A 27 0.54 0.26 8.25
C LYS A 27 0.50 -0.14 6.77
N LEU A 28 -0.32 -1.12 6.42
CA LEU A 28 -0.52 -1.54 5.03
C LEU A 28 -1.19 -0.42 4.22
N GLU A 29 -2.19 0.26 4.78
CA GLU A 29 -2.85 1.39 4.13
C GLU A 29 -1.87 2.53 3.83
N LEU A 30 -1.01 2.88 4.81
CA LEU A 30 0.03 3.88 4.60
C LEU A 30 1.02 3.46 3.50
N SER A 31 1.44 2.20 3.51
CA SER A 31 2.35 1.67 2.48
C SER A 31 1.71 1.66 1.08
N LEU A 32 0.41 1.37 0.99
CA LEU A 32 -0.35 1.43 -0.27
C LEU A 32 -0.42 2.86 -0.81
N LYS A 33 -0.59 3.85 0.08
CA LYS A 33 -0.57 5.26 -0.32
C LYS A 33 0.76 5.67 -0.92
N GLU A 34 1.88 5.27 -0.31
CA GLU A 34 3.22 5.52 -0.86
C GLU A 34 3.40 4.91 -2.26
N VAL A 35 2.86 3.71 -2.48
CA VAL A 35 2.86 3.07 -3.80
C VAL A 35 2.05 3.88 -4.82
N ASP A 36 0.90 4.43 -4.43
CA ASP A 36 0.09 5.25 -5.33
C ASP A 36 0.75 6.59 -5.65
N ASP A 37 1.44 7.20 -4.69
CA ASP A 37 2.24 8.41 -4.91
C ASP A 37 3.39 8.13 -5.91
N LEU A 38 4.10 7.00 -5.75
CA LEU A 38 5.13 6.58 -6.72
C LEU A 38 4.56 6.35 -8.12
N LYS A 39 3.35 5.78 -8.25
CA LYS A 39 2.70 5.63 -9.57
C LYS A 39 2.39 6.99 -10.21
N LEU A 40 2.05 8.01 -9.42
CA LEU A 40 1.82 9.37 -9.91
C LEU A 40 3.11 10.01 -10.36
N GLU A 41 4.18 9.90 -9.58
CA GLU A 41 5.50 10.42 -9.94
C GLU A 41 6.02 9.79 -11.24
N ILE A 42 5.92 8.46 -11.38
CA ILE A 42 6.34 7.77 -12.61
C ILE A 42 5.51 8.22 -13.81
N ARG A 43 4.20 8.46 -13.65
CA ARG A 43 3.38 9.04 -14.72
C ARG A 43 3.84 10.45 -15.09
N GLY A 44 4.16 11.28 -14.09
CA GLY A 44 4.74 12.61 -14.30
C GLY A 44 6.04 12.55 -15.11
N LEU A 45 6.96 11.67 -14.72
CA LEU A 45 8.24 11.46 -15.42
C LEU A 45 8.04 11.03 -16.87
N LYS A 46 7.10 10.11 -17.15
CA LYS A 46 6.79 9.67 -18.52
C LYS A 46 6.28 10.81 -19.40
N VAL A 47 5.40 11.64 -18.85
CA VAL A 47 4.90 12.83 -19.56
C VAL A 47 6.03 13.81 -19.82
N PHE A 48 6.87 14.06 -18.83
CA PHE A 48 8.04 14.94 -18.97
C PHE A 48 9.01 14.44 -20.04
N LEU A 49 9.41 13.17 -19.97
CA LEU A 49 10.31 12.55 -20.96
C LEU A 49 9.71 12.61 -22.37
N GLY A 50 8.42 12.32 -22.52
CA GLY A 50 7.74 12.40 -23.81
C GLY A 50 7.58 13.83 -24.35
N ARG A 51 7.83 14.87 -23.56
CA ARG A 51 7.89 16.28 -24.00
C ARG A 51 9.31 16.71 -24.35
N VAL A 52 10.29 16.31 -23.54
CA VAL A 52 11.71 16.70 -23.72
C VAL A 52 12.40 15.87 -24.82
N HIS A 53 12.01 14.60 -24.96
CA HIS A 53 12.54 13.66 -25.94
C HIS A 53 11.37 13.05 -26.74
N PRO A 54 10.92 13.69 -27.84
CA PRO A 54 9.75 13.22 -28.60
C PRO A 54 9.85 11.77 -29.09
N GLU A 55 11.06 11.34 -29.49
CA GLU A 55 11.41 9.99 -29.89
C GLU A 55 11.28 8.93 -28.78
N PHE A 56 11.29 9.34 -27.51
CA PHE A 56 11.14 8.43 -26.36
C PHE A 56 9.86 7.59 -26.46
N LYS A 57 8.75 8.18 -26.92
CA LYS A 57 7.47 7.48 -27.04
C LYS A 57 7.51 6.40 -28.13
N ALA A 58 8.26 6.63 -29.19
CA ALA A 58 8.40 5.69 -30.31
C ALA A 58 9.40 4.57 -29.99
N GLN A 59 10.48 4.88 -29.25
CA GLN A 59 11.49 3.90 -28.84
C GLN A 59 11.04 3.03 -27.67
N PHE A 60 10.22 3.57 -26.77
CA PHE A 60 9.77 2.88 -25.55
C PHE A 60 8.24 2.88 -25.38
N PRO A 61 7.47 2.38 -26.37
CA PRO A 61 6.01 2.40 -26.32
C PRO A 61 5.45 1.60 -25.14
N ASP A 62 6.13 0.52 -24.74
CA ASP A 62 5.72 -0.30 -23.60
C ASP A 62 5.89 0.41 -22.26
N ILE A 63 6.91 1.25 -22.12
CA ILE A 63 7.11 2.06 -20.91
C ILE A 63 6.03 3.13 -20.81
N VAL A 64 5.63 3.73 -21.93
CA VAL A 64 4.56 4.72 -21.99
C VAL A 64 3.19 4.09 -21.71
N LYS A 65 2.94 2.86 -22.20
CA LYS A 65 1.68 2.15 -22.03
C LYS A 65 1.51 1.52 -20.65
N LYS A 66 2.60 1.08 -20.02
CA LYS A 66 2.57 0.51 -18.68
C LYS A 66 2.47 1.64 -17.65
N LEU A 67 1.81 1.40 -16.52
CA LEU A 67 1.35 2.34 -15.48
C LEU A 67 0.19 3.23 -15.88
#